data_AF-A0A846CJ72-F1
#
_entry.id   AF-A0A846CJ72-F1
#
_cell.length_a   1.000
_cell.length_b   1.000
_cell.length_c   1.000
_cell.angle_alpha   90.00
_cell.angle_beta   90.00
_cell.angle_gamma   90.00
#
_symmetry.space_group_name_H-M   'P 1'
#
loop_
_entity.id
_entity.type
_entity.pdbx_description
1 polymer ?
#
loop_
_entity_poly.entity_id
_entity_poly.type
_entity_poly.pdbx_seq_one_letter_code
_entity_poly.pdbx_strand_id
1 'polypeptide(L)'
;MATVSIRFKHGGAYNSDIRSLRDRIRANGTLLNCLEILIIHPQASDAQPSFFINLAFQANPQEPPANASVYTVAFKNQNNVIYRFDINPPPPWQGTCNLKGKNLAQDGSYASLGYPNPPFPEITNNNLKDAVNKVASYNGCQLDSETKRALTRLIIAVNEAIRFREVENGIAHILSQDRSYEPDWDLIHNWGGHTLG
;
A
#
# COMPACT_ATOMS: atom_id res chain seq x y z
N MET A 1 13.03 -16.58 5.23
CA MET A 1 13.29 -15.14 5.05
C MET A 1 12.49 -14.38 6.10
N ALA A 2 13.07 -13.37 6.75
CA ALA A 2 12.34 -12.59 7.75
C ALA A 2 11.14 -11.88 7.08
N THR A 3 9.96 -11.99 7.70
CA THR A 3 8.75 -11.30 7.29
C THR A 3 8.98 -9.79 7.31
N VAL A 4 8.64 -9.10 6.23
CA VAL A 4 8.67 -7.62 6.19
C VAL A 4 7.34 -7.12 6.72
N SER A 5 7.37 -6.11 7.58
CA SER A 5 6.17 -5.53 8.17
C SER A 5 6.22 -4.01 8.15
N ILE A 6 5.05 -3.40 8.04
CA ILE A 6 4.84 -1.98 8.36
C ILE A 6 4.06 -1.91 9.66
N ARG A 7 4.68 -1.32 10.69
CA ARG A 7 4.06 -1.14 12.00
C ARG A 7 3.56 0.29 12.14
N PHE A 8 2.25 0.48 12.19
CA PHE A 8 1.59 1.74 12.54
C PHE A 8 1.72 2.00 14.04
N LYS A 9 2.96 2.20 14.49
CA LYS A 9 3.31 2.43 15.89
C LYS A 9 4.16 3.69 16.00
N HIS A 10 3.86 4.49 17.01
CA HIS A 10 4.68 5.63 17.41
C HIS A 10 6.11 5.21 17.78
N GLY A 11 7.02 6.19 17.92
CA GLY A 11 8.40 5.94 18.34
C GLY A 11 9.32 5.47 17.20
N GLY A 12 9.01 5.84 15.95
CA GLY A 12 9.90 5.66 14.80
C GLY A 12 9.87 4.26 14.17
N ALA A 13 9.09 3.31 14.69
CA ALA A 13 8.93 1.99 14.09
C ALA A 13 8.40 2.09 12.65
N TYR A 14 7.34 2.87 12.44
CA TYR A 14 6.77 3.14 11.13
C TYR A 14 7.81 3.70 10.14
N ASN A 15 8.53 4.77 10.53
CA ASN A 15 9.55 5.39 9.68
C ASN A 15 10.70 4.43 9.34
N SER A 16 11.13 3.63 10.32
CA SER A 16 12.16 2.60 10.11
C SER A 16 11.70 1.54 9.11
N ASP A 17 10.44 1.11 9.19
CA ASP A 17 9.86 0.12 8.29
C ASP A 17 9.74 0.67 6.86
N ILE A 18 9.26 1.92 6.70
CA ILE A 18 9.21 2.63 5.41
C ILE A 18 10.61 2.78 4.81
N ARG A 19 11.60 3.19 5.61
CA ARG A 19 12.99 3.33 5.16
C ARG A 19 13.56 2.00 4.67
N SER A 20 13.35 0.92 5.43
CA SER A 20 13.81 -0.42 5.01
C SER A 20 13.15 -0.86 3.69
N LEU A 21 11.88 -0.54 3.47
CA LEU A 21 11.21 -0.81 2.19
C LEU A 21 11.80 0.01 1.04
N ARG A 22 12.07 1.31 1.24
CA ARG A 22 12.74 2.14 0.23
C ARG A 22 14.10 1.57 -0.15
N ASP A 23 14.89 1.13 0.83
CA ASP A 23 16.21 0.54 0.57
C ASP A 23 16.09 -0.76 -0.23
N ARG A 24 15.10 -1.61 0.08
CA ARG A 24 14.80 -2.83 -0.69
C ARG A 24 14.37 -2.52 -2.13
N ILE A 25 13.53 -1.52 -2.33
CA ILE A 25 13.05 -1.12 -3.66
C ILE A 25 14.21 -0.58 -4.51
N ARG A 26 15.05 0.28 -3.93
CA ARG A 26 16.26 0.80 -4.61
C ARG A 26 17.21 -0.33 -4.99
N ALA A 27 17.42 -1.30 -4.09
CA ALA A 27 18.25 -2.47 -4.38
C ALA A 27 17.64 -3.39 -5.45
N ASN A 28 16.30 -3.46 -5.54
CA ASN A 28 15.59 -4.29 -6.51
C ASN A 28 15.62 -3.70 -7.93
N GLY A 29 15.68 -2.37 -8.06
CA GLY A 29 15.68 -1.70 -9.37
C GLY A 29 14.42 -2.00 -10.17
N THR A 30 14.55 -2.22 -11.47
CA THR A 30 13.41 -2.43 -12.39
C THR A 30 12.87 -3.87 -12.41
N LEU A 31 13.42 -4.78 -11.60
CA LEU A 31 13.00 -6.17 -11.57
C LEU A 31 11.59 -6.31 -11.00
N LEU A 32 10.70 -7.02 -11.71
CA LEU A 32 9.37 -7.34 -11.19
C LEU A 32 9.50 -8.31 -10.01
N ASN A 33 9.11 -7.85 -8.82
CA ASN A 33 9.27 -8.62 -7.58
C ASN A 33 8.18 -8.24 -6.58
N CYS A 34 7.44 -9.23 -6.08
CA CYS A 34 6.30 -9.01 -5.21
C CYS A 34 6.71 -9.37 -3.79
N LEU A 35 6.76 -8.36 -2.94
CA LEU A 35 7.05 -8.56 -1.54
C LEU A 35 5.74 -8.57 -0.75
N GLU A 36 5.53 -9.65 0.00
CA GLU A 36 4.50 -9.67 1.04
C GLU A 36 4.96 -8.81 2.22
N ILE A 37 4.10 -7.87 2.62
CA ILE A 37 4.32 -6.92 3.70
C ILE A 37 3.15 -7.04 4.67
N LEU A 38 3.44 -7.50 5.88
CA LEU A 38 2.46 -7.57 6.96
C LEU A 38 2.14 -6.16 7.48
N ILE A 39 0.87 -5.78 7.52
CA ILE A 39 0.44 -4.47 8.00
C ILE A 39 -0.03 -4.61 9.43
N ILE A 40 0.67 -3.98 10.37
CA ILE A 40 0.43 -4.15 11.81
C ILE A 40 -0.05 -2.84 12.41
N HIS A 41 -1.23 -2.86 13.01
CA HIS A 41 -1.67 -1.81 13.92
C HIS A 41 -1.77 -2.37 15.35
N PRO A 42 -1.08 -1.78 16.35
CA PRO A 42 -0.97 -2.35 17.71
C PRO A 42 -2.30 -2.41 18.47
N GLN A 43 -3.30 -1.64 18.04
CA GLN A 43 -4.66 -1.63 18.61
C GLN A 43 -5.69 -2.34 17.73
N ALA A 44 -5.29 -2.90 16.57
CA ALA A 44 -6.16 -3.74 15.76
C ALA A 44 -6.23 -5.16 16.35
N SER A 45 -7.12 -6.01 15.82
CA SER A 45 -7.19 -7.41 16.23
C SER A 45 -5.89 -8.16 15.90
N ASP A 46 -5.63 -9.30 16.54
CA ASP A 46 -4.42 -10.11 16.26
C ASP A 46 -4.31 -10.56 14.79
N ALA A 47 -5.45 -10.57 14.10
CA ALA A 47 -5.58 -10.86 12.69
C ALA A 47 -5.24 -9.62 11.82
N GLN A 48 -4.02 -9.61 11.29
CA GLN A 48 -3.47 -8.50 10.52
C GLN A 48 -3.39 -8.84 9.03
N PRO A 49 -3.77 -7.94 8.10
CA PRO A 49 -3.70 -8.21 6.68
C PRO A 49 -2.27 -8.04 6.15
N SER A 50 -1.99 -8.57 4.96
CA SER A 50 -0.71 -8.32 4.27
C SER A 50 -0.96 -7.72 2.89
N PHE A 51 -0.09 -6.81 2.45
CA PHE A 51 -0.07 -6.31 1.08
C PHE A 51 1.03 -7.00 0.29
N PHE A 52 0.77 -7.25 -0.98
CA PHE A 52 1.80 -7.66 -1.94
C PHE A 52 2.13 -6.44 -2.80
N ILE A 53 3.34 -5.92 -2.63
CA ILE A 53 3.79 -4.72 -3.35
C ILE A 53 4.81 -5.14 -4.40
N ASN A 54 4.61 -4.67 -5.64
CA ASN A 54 5.62 -4.76 -6.68
C ASN A 54 6.77 -3.79 -6.37
N LEU A 55 7.95 -4.31 -6.12
CA LEU A 55 9.15 -3.54 -5.80
C LEU A 55 9.87 -2.97 -7.03
N ALA A 56 9.37 -3.21 -8.25
CA ALA A 56 9.97 -2.64 -9.44
C ALA A 56 9.93 -1.10 -9.38
N PHE A 57 11.05 -0.46 -9.69
CA PHE A 57 11.20 0.98 -9.72
C PHE A 57 12.25 1.40 -10.77
N GLN A 58 11.91 2.40 -11.58
CA GLN A 58 12.81 3.03 -12.53
C GLN A 58 13.32 4.35 -11.94
N ALA A 59 14.60 4.39 -11.58
CA ALA A 59 15.22 5.58 -10.98
C ALA A 59 15.58 6.66 -12.01
N ASN A 60 15.78 6.30 -13.28
CA ASN A 60 16.09 7.25 -14.34
C ASN A 60 14.79 7.89 -14.87
N PRO A 61 14.59 9.21 -14.69
CA PRO A 61 13.36 9.87 -15.15
C PRO A 61 13.25 9.95 -16.68
N GLN A 62 14.33 9.66 -17.42
CA GLN A 62 14.31 9.62 -18.89
C GLN A 62 13.80 8.28 -19.45
N GLU A 63 13.71 7.25 -18.60
CA GLU A 63 13.23 5.92 -19.00
C GLU A 63 11.77 5.74 -18.56
N PRO A 64 10.97 4.94 -19.29
CA PRO A 64 9.61 4.64 -18.88
C PRO A 64 9.56 4.03 -17.47
N PRO A 65 8.57 4.41 -16.64
CA PRO A 65 8.39 3.81 -15.32
C PRO A 65 8.12 2.31 -15.44
N ALA A 66 8.62 1.54 -14.47
CA ALA A 66 8.32 0.11 -14.41
C ALA A 66 6.80 -0.11 -14.29
N ASN A 67 6.26 -1.09 -15.01
CA ASN A 67 4.84 -1.41 -14.94
C ASN A 67 4.45 -1.75 -13.50
N ALA A 68 3.36 -1.14 -13.00
CA ALA A 68 2.90 -1.24 -11.61
C ALA A 68 3.99 -0.93 -10.56
N SER A 69 4.85 0.06 -10.81
CA SER A 69 5.95 0.47 -9.90
C SER A 69 5.44 0.83 -8.49
N VAL A 70 6.01 0.16 -7.47
CA VAL A 70 5.68 0.38 -6.03
C VAL A 70 4.18 0.21 -5.76
N TYR A 71 3.48 -0.60 -6.56
CA TYR A 71 2.03 -0.74 -6.53
C TYR A 71 1.60 -1.93 -5.67
N THR A 72 0.49 -1.80 -4.94
CA THR A 72 -0.13 -2.95 -4.24
C THR A 72 -0.91 -3.77 -5.25
N VAL A 73 -0.40 -4.95 -5.60
CA VAL A 73 -0.99 -5.82 -6.63
C VAL A 73 -2.02 -6.80 -6.07
N ALA A 74 -1.96 -7.04 -4.76
CA ALA A 74 -2.88 -7.93 -4.05
C ALA A 74 -2.81 -7.65 -2.55
N PHE A 75 -3.78 -8.19 -1.81
CA PHE A 75 -3.73 -8.27 -0.35
C PHE A 75 -4.14 -9.66 0.14
N LYS A 76 -3.65 -10.03 1.33
CA LYS A 76 -3.99 -11.26 2.04
C LYS A 76 -4.80 -10.91 3.29
N ASN A 77 -5.92 -11.59 3.49
CA ASN A 77 -6.75 -11.43 4.68
C ASN A 77 -6.26 -12.32 5.84
N GLN A 78 -6.97 -12.27 6.97
CA GLN A 78 -6.66 -13.07 8.17
C GLN A 78 -6.77 -14.59 7.96
N ASN A 79 -7.54 -15.03 6.95
CA ASN A 79 -7.74 -16.43 6.61
C ASN A 79 -6.73 -16.93 5.56
N ASN A 80 -5.63 -16.19 5.34
CA ASN A 80 -4.62 -16.46 4.32
C ASN A 80 -5.15 -16.51 2.87
N VAL A 81 -6.31 -15.89 2.61
CA VAL A 81 -6.86 -15.77 1.26
C VAL A 81 -6.27 -14.54 0.59
N ILE A 82 -5.66 -14.74 -0.57
CA ILE A 82 -5.10 -13.67 -1.41
C ILE A 82 -6.18 -13.16 -2.37
N TYR A 83 -6.34 -11.85 -2.42
CA TYR A 83 -7.20 -11.13 -3.36
C TYR A 83 -6.36 -10.23 -4.24
N ARG A 84 -6.43 -10.45 -5.56
CA ARG A 84 -5.59 -9.80 -6.56
C ARG A 84 -6.39 -8.72 -7.26
N PHE A 85 -5.79 -7.54 -7.42
CA PHE A 85 -6.37 -6.51 -8.27
C PHE A 85 -6.26 -6.90 -9.75
N ASP A 86 -7.23 -6.48 -10.54
CA ASP A 86 -7.32 -6.72 -11.98
C ASP A 86 -6.45 -5.72 -12.76
N ILE A 87 -5.14 -5.92 -12.73
CA ILE A 87 -4.19 -5.04 -13.41
C ILE A 87 -4.11 -5.43 -14.88
N ASN A 88 -4.44 -4.50 -15.78
CA ASN A 88 -4.44 -4.71 -17.23
C ASN A 88 -3.56 -3.67 -17.97
N PRO A 89 -2.59 -4.10 -18.80
CA PRO A 89 -2.11 -5.47 -18.93
C PRO A 89 -1.41 -5.93 -17.65
N PRO A 90 -1.55 -7.22 -17.26
CA PRO A 90 -0.83 -7.72 -16.11
C PRO A 90 0.67 -7.57 -16.37
N PRO A 91 1.46 -7.07 -15.42
CA PRO A 91 2.91 -7.07 -15.56
C PRO A 91 3.37 -8.50 -15.86
N PRO A 92 4.43 -8.69 -16.67
CA PRO A 92 4.93 -10.01 -17.03
C PRO A 92 5.61 -10.67 -15.81
N TRP A 93 4.80 -11.06 -14.82
CA TRP A 93 5.22 -11.61 -13.56
C TRP A 93 6.03 -12.89 -13.81
N GLN A 94 7.33 -12.83 -13.55
CA GLN A 94 8.19 -14.01 -13.53
C GLN A 94 8.43 -14.44 -12.07
N GLY A 95 8.49 -15.75 -11.81
CA GLY A 95 8.88 -16.29 -10.51
C GLY A 95 7.97 -15.94 -9.33
N THR A 96 8.50 -15.23 -8.33
CA THR A 96 7.92 -15.02 -6.99
C THR A 96 6.63 -14.18 -6.96
N CYS A 97 6.31 -13.47 -8.05
CA CYS A 97 5.07 -12.70 -8.19
C CYS A 97 3.84 -13.52 -8.65
N ASN A 98 3.96 -14.83 -8.86
CA ASN A 98 2.81 -15.66 -9.26
C ASN A 98 1.88 -15.93 -8.06
N LEU A 99 1.17 -14.88 -7.63
CA LEU A 99 0.22 -14.93 -6.54
C LEU A 99 -0.98 -15.77 -6.97
N LYS A 100 -1.22 -16.89 -6.30
CA LYS A 100 -2.45 -17.68 -6.45
C LYS A 100 -3.51 -17.07 -5.53
N GLY A 101 -4.58 -16.53 -6.09
CA GLY A 101 -5.62 -15.84 -5.33
C GLY A 101 -6.90 -15.60 -6.13
N LYS A 102 -7.91 -15.05 -5.47
CA LYS A 102 -9.18 -14.63 -6.09
C LYS A 102 -8.98 -13.29 -6.78
N ASN A 103 -9.56 -13.10 -7.96
CA ASN A 103 -9.51 -11.81 -8.65
C ASN A 103 -10.61 -10.89 -8.12
N LEU A 104 -10.23 -9.63 -7.88
CA LEU A 104 -11.15 -8.53 -7.67
C LEU A 104 -11.57 -7.96 -9.03
N ALA A 105 -12.68 -7.25 -9.07
CA ALA A 105 -13.08 -6.47 -10.24
C ALA A 105 -12.39 -5.10 -10.31
N GLN A 106 -11.71 -4.70 -9.23
CA GLN A 106 -10.97 -3.44 -9.14
C GLN A 106 -9.54 -3.68 -9.61
N ASP A 107 -9.00 -2.73 -10.36
CA ASP A 107 -7.58 -2.69 -10.76
C ASP A 107 -6.66 -2.17 -9.65
N GLY A 108 -7.24 -1.65 -8.55
CA GLY A 108 -6.54 -1.07 -7.40
C GLY A 108 -6.27 0.44 -7.55
N SER A 109 -6.59 1.03 -8.69
CA SER A 109 -6.42 2.47 -8.93
C SER A 109 -7.32 3.26 -8.00
N TYR A 110 -6.92 4.49 -7.68
CA TYR A 110 -7.76 5.35 -6.85
C TYR A 110 -9.16 5.54 -7.45
N ALA A 111 -9.28 5.63 -8.78
CA ALA A 111 -10.57 5.64 -9.46
C ALA A 111 -11.42 4.39 -9.18
N SER A 112 -10.87 3.18 -9.29
CA SER A 112 -11.63 1.94 -9.02
C SER A 112 -11.97 1.74 -7.54
N LEU A 113 -11.17 2.35 -6.65
CA LEU A 113 -11.41 2.45 -5.22
C LEU A 113 -12.38 3.60 -4.84
N GLY A 114 -12.92 4.34 -5.82
CA GLY A 114 -13.94 5.37 -5.58
C GLY A 114 -13.41 6.78 -5.33
N TYR A 115 -12.14 7.02 -5.64
CA TYR A 115 -11.44 8.31 -5.53
C TYR A 115 -10.86 8.76 -6.89
N PRO A 116 -11.69 8.94 -7.93
CA PRO A 116 -11.21 9.40 -9.24
C PRO A 116 -10.77 10.88 -9.23
N ASN A 117 -11.25 11.64 -8.26
CA ASN A 117 -11.01 13.07 -8.07
C ASN A 117 -10.79 13.35 -6.57
N PRO A 118 -10.21 14.49 -6.18
CA PRO A 118 -10.10 14.88 -4.78
C PRO A 118 -11.48 15.01 -4.09
N PRO A 119 -11.53 14.91 -2.76
CA PRO A 119 -10.41 14.63 -1.86
C PRO A 119 -10.16 13.12 -1.64
N PHE A 120 -8.93 12.78 -1.24
CA PHE A 120 -8.64 11.47 -0.65
C PHE A 120 -9.30 11.32 0.73
N PRO A 121 -9.51 10.08 1.23
CA PRO A 121 -10.07 9.92 2.56
C PRO A 121 -9.07 10.41 3.60
N GLU A 122 -9.56 11.22 4.55
CA GLU A 122 -8.81 11.60 5.75
C GLU A 122 -8.28 10.36 6.48
N ILE A 123 -7.05 10.46 6.99
CA ILE A 123 -6.34 9.41 7.72
C ILE A 123 -6.11 9.87 9.17
N THR A 124 -6.53 9.03 10.12
CA THR A 124 -6.30 9.18 11.56
C THR A 124 -5.79 7.85 12.12
N ASN A 125 -5.17 7.86 13.30
CA ASN A 125 -4.72 6.61 13.92
C ASN A 125 -5.89 5.63 14.13
N ASN A 126 -7.04 6.14 14.58
CA ASN A 126 -8.24 5.33 14.77
C ASN A 126 -8.78 4.73 13.46
N ASN A 127 -8.81 5.51 12.38
CA ASN A 127 -9.34 4.99 11.12
C ASN A 127 -8.35 4.08 10.37
N LEU A 128 -7.03 4.16 10.67
CA LEU A 128 -6.04 3.16 10.25
C LEU A 128 -6.24 1.83 10.97
N LYS A 129 -6.46 1.85 12.29
CA LYS A 129 -6.86 0.65 13.05
C LYS A 129 -8.09 -0.01 12.43
N ASP A 130 -9.13 0.77 12.15
CA ASP A 130 -10.37 0.25 11.58
C ASP A 130 -10.16 -0.26 10.15
N ALA A 131 -9.31 0.41 9.35
CA ALA A 131 -8.95 -0.04 8.02
C ALA A 131 -8.22 -1.39 8.03
N VAL A 132 -7.26 -1.57 8.94
CA VAL A 132 -6.55 -2.84 9.17
C VAL A 132 -7.55 -3.96 9.47
N ASN A 133 -8.46 -3.74 10.44
CA ASN A 133 -9.49 -4.72 10.79
C ASN A 133 -10.41 -5.05 9.61
N LYS A 134 -10.86 -4.02 8.87
CA LYS A 134 -11.77 -4.17 7.73
C LYS A 134 -11.13 -5.03 6.63
N VAL A 135 -9.88 -4.73 6.26
CA VAL A 135 -9.17 -5.52 5.23
C VAL A 135 -8.83 -6.92 5.72
N ALA A 136 -8.44 -7.09 7.00
CA ALA A 136 -8.19 -8.40 7.59
C ALA A 136 -9.44 -9.30 7.56
N SER A 137 -10.61 -8.73 7.81
CA SER A 137 -11.89 -9.44 7.85
C SER A 137 -12.52 -9.71 6.47
N TYR A 138 -11.99 -9.12 5.40
CA TYR A 138 -12.59 -9.21 4.08
C TYR A 138 -12.71 -10.66 3.60
N ASN A 139 -13.89 -11.06 3.17
CA ASN A 139 -14.25 -12.46 2.90
C ASN A 139 -14.57 -12.77 1.42
N GLY A 140 -14.27 -11.84 0.51
CA GLY A 140 -14.34 -12.08 -0.93
C GLY A 140 -15.68 -11.73 -1.59
N CYS A 141 -16.57 -11.01 -0.92
CA CYS A 141 -17.71 -10.35 -1.55
C CYS A 141 -17.26 -9.19 -2.44
N GLN A 142 -18.15 -8.61 -3.25
CA GLN A 142 -17.82 -7.36 -3.95
C GLN A 142 -17.31 -6.29 -2.97
N LEU A 143 -16.26 -5.55 -3.34
CA LEU A 143 -15.71 -4.50 -2.49
C LEU A 143 -16.74 -3.39 -2.27
N ASP A 144 -17.24 -3.28 -1.04
CA ASP A 144 -18.12 -2.20 -0.59
C ASP A 144 -17.33 -0.88 -0.43
N SER A 145 -18.04 0.24 -0.28
CA SER A 145 -17.42 1.57 -0.14
C SER A 145 -16.46 1.67 1.05
N GLU A 146 -16.78 1.01 2.15
CA GLU A 146 -15.96 1.05 3.37
C GLU A 146 -14.66 0.24 3.22
N THR A 147 -14.71 -0.90 2.53
CA THR A 147 -13.52 -1.71 2.23
C THR A 147 -12.64 -0.99 1.23
N LYS A 148 -13.23 -0.34 0.22
CA LYS A 148 -12.48 0.51 -0.72
C LYS A 148 -11.79 1.67 0.02
N ARG A 149 -12.51 2.37 0.89
CA ARG A 149 -11.95 3.44 1.74
C ARG A 149 -10.82 2.93 2.64
N ALA A 150 -10.99 1.76 3.26
CA ALA A 150 -9.97 1.12 4.07
C ALA A 150 -8.71 0.78 3.26
N LEU A 151 -8.88 0.17 2.07
CA LEU A 151 -7.78 -0.11 1.15
C LEU A 151 -7.07 1.19 0.73
N THR A 152 -7.79 2.25 0.37
CA THR A 152 -7.21 3.54 0.01
C THR A 152 -6.34 4.11 1.14
N ARG A 153 -6.85 4.14 2.37
CA ARG A 153 -6.08 4.63 3.53
C ARG A 153 -4.79 3.85 3.74
N LEU A 154 -4.86 2.52 3.65
CA LEU A 154 -3.69 1.66 3.83
C LEU A 154 -2.70 1.77 2.66
N ILE A 155 -3.18 1.87 1.42
CA ILE A 155 -2.32 2.09 0.24
C ILE A 155 -1.59 3.42 0.37
N ILE A 156 -2.27 4.50 0.79
CA ILE A 156 -1.61 5.79 1.05
C ILE A 156 -0.59 5.65 2.19
N ALA A 157 -0.98 5.05 3.30
CA ALA A 157 -0.11 4.90 4.47
C ALA A 157 1.09 3.96 4.26
N VAL A 158 1.12 3.21 3.16
CA VAL A 158 2.21 2.28 2.82
C VAL A 158 2.88 2.68 1.52
N ASN A 159 2.20 2.54 0.38
CA ASN A 159 2.75 2.77 -0.95
C ASN A 159 3.11 4.24 -1.17
N GLU A 160 2.23 5.17 -0.82
CA GLU A 160 2.51 6.59 -1.04
C GLU A 160 3.52 7.12 -0.02
N ALA A 161 3.52 6.60 1.20
CA ALA A 161 4.58 6.87 2.17
C ALA A 161 5.95 6.37 1.71
N ILE A 162 6.04 5.25 0.97
CA ILE A 162 7.29 4.80 0.36
C ILE A 162 7.76 5.82 -0.70
N ARG A 163 6.85 6.38 -1.48
CA ARG A 163 7.16 7.32 -2.58
C ARG A 163 7.51 8.73 -2.07
N PHE A 164 6.75 9.21 -1.09
CA PHE A 164 6.75 10.60 -0.65
C PHE A 164 7.07 10.73 0.83
N ARG A 165 8.09 11.54 1.12
CA ARG A 165 8.46 11.88 2.50
C ARG A 165 7.36 12.68 3.21
N GLU A 166 6.61 13.49 2.47
CA GLU A 166 5.47 14.22 3.01
C GLU A 166 4.41 13.27 3.58
N VAL A 167 4.02 12.26 2.80
CA VAL A 167 3.05 11.24 3.23
C VAL A 167 3.59 10.47 4.42
N GLU A 168 4.85 10.03 4.39
CA GLU A 168 5.49 9.37 5.55
C GLU A 168 5.42 10.25 6.81
N ASN A 169 5.73 11.54 6.69
CA ASN A 169 5.70 12.48 7.82
C ASN A 169 4.27 12.71 8.33
N GLY A 170 3.30 12.84 7.44
CA GLY A 170 1.89 12.98 7.78
C GLY A 170 1.37 11.77 8.56
N ILE A 171 1.68 10.56 8.08
CA ILE A 171 1.32 9.32 8.78
C ILE A 171 2.05 9.22 10.12
N ALA A 172 3.36 9.47 10.18
CA ALA A 172 4.10 9.44 11.44
C ALA A 172 3.55 10.44 12.46
N HIS A 173 3.06 11.60 12.01
CA HIS A 173 2.45 12.60 12.86
C HIS A 173 1.16 12.09 13.51
N ILE A 174 0.23 11.51 12.73
CA ILE A 174 -1.04 10.99 13.28
C ILE A 174 -0.83 9.79 14.20
N LEU A 175 0.27 9.03 14.05
CA LEU A 175 0.61 7.94 14.97
C LEU A 175 1.13 8.47 16.32
N SER A 176 1.70 9.68 16.33
CA SER A 176 2.26 10.33 17.53
C SER A 176 1.30 11.27 18.25
N GLN A 177 0.34 11.82 17.51
CA GLN A 177 -0.62 12.82 17.97
C GLN A 177 -1.99 12.42 17.42
N ASP A 178 -3.04 12.44 18.24
CA ASP A 178 -4.41 12.10 17.81
C ASP A 178 -4.97 13.22 16.93
N ARG A 179 -4.45 13.30 15.70
CA ARG A 179 -4.72 14.29 14.67
C ARG A 179 -5.09 13.57 13.39
N SER A 180 -5.55 14.35 12.42
CA SER A 180 -5.78 13.88 11.07
C SER A 180 -4.68 14.32 10.10
N TYR A 181 -4.55 13.53 9.05
CA TYR A 181 -3.75 13.81 7.87
C TYR A 181 -4.66 13.74 6.65
N GLU A 182 -4.64 14.79 5.85
CA GLU A 182 -5.31 14.87 4.56
C GLU A 182 -4.24 14.67 3.47
N PRO A 183 -4.28 13.55 2.72
CA PRO A 183 -3.30 13.31 1.66
C PRO A 183 -3.46 14.30 0.51
N ASP A 184 -2.35 14.90 0.07
CA ASP A 184 -2.34 15.77 -1.11
C ASP A 184 -2.63 14.94 -2.37
N TRP A 185 -3.78 15.23 -2.99
CA TRP A 185 -4.24 14.53 -4.17
C TRP A 185 -3.35 14.80 -5.37
N ASP A 186 -2.94 16.05 -5.59
CA ASP A 186 -2.13 16.45 -6.74
C ASP A 186 -0.74 15.83 -6.63
N LEU A 187 -0.15 15.79 -5.43
CA LEU A 187 1.14 15.15 -5.19
C LEU A 187 1.11 13.67 -5.59
N ILE A 188 0.12 12.93 -5.09
CA ILE A 188 0.00 11.48 -5.31
C ILE A 188 -0.38 11.18 -6.77
N HIS A 189 -1.32 11.94 -7.34
CA HIS A 189 -1.78 11.75 -8.71
C HIS A 189 -0.67 12.04 -9.73
N ASN A 190 0.11 13.08 -9.50
CA ASN A 190 1.16 13.52 -10.43
C ASN A 190 2.50 12.76 -10.27
N TRP A 191 2.57 11.73 -9.41
CA TRP A 191 3.83 11.01 -9.14
C TRP A 191 4.57 10.56 -10.41
N GLY A 192 3.83 10.10 -11.42
CA GLY A 192 4.38 9.73 -12.74
C GLY A 192 5.45 8.62 -12.74
N GLY A 193 5.82 8.06 -11.57
CA GLY A 193 6.82 7.01 -11.42
C GLY A 193 8.26 7.48 -11.16
N HIS A 194 8.51 8.76 -10.86
CA HIS A 194 9.85 9.35 -10.94
C HIS A 194 10.54 9.68 -9.61
N THR A 195 9.94 9.42 -8.44
CA THR A 195 10.64 9.68 -7.16
C THR A 195 10.43 8.62 -6.08
N LEU A 196 11.54 8.26 -5.45
CA LEU A 196 11.61 7.59 -4.14
C LEU A 196 12.50 8.45 -3.24
N GLY A 197 11.87 9.39 -2.53
CA GLY A 197 12.31 10.24 -1.41
C GLY A 197 13.78 10.48 -1.07
#